data_AF-R2VIT0-F1
#
_entry.id   AF-R2VIT0-F1
#
_cell.length_a   1.000
_cell.length_b   1.000
_cell.length_c   1.000
_cell.angle_alpha   90.00
_cell.angle_beta   90.00
_cell.angle_gamma   90.00
#
_symmetry.space_group_name_H-M   'P 1'
#
loop_
_entity.id
_entity.type
_entity.pdbx_description
1 polymer ?
#
loop_
_entity_poly.entity_id
_entity_poly.type
_entity_poly.pdbx_seq_one_letter_code
_entity_poly.pdbx_strand_id
1 'polypeptide(L)'
;MTNKEENKEKTKWLLILFLAIISFIVAFMTQQLVFNIVAIGLSICVYKYGNPILFKEYDARRKKKYEEAMQVRNAAQEAITSKKLFKK
;
A
#
# COMPACT_ATOMS: atom_id res chain seq x y z
N MET A 1 -5.42 -18.86 12.58
CA MET A 1 -4.08 -18.25 12.74
C MET A 1 -4.16 -17.28 13.90
N THR A 2 -3.40 -17.53 14.95
CA THR A 2 -3.48 -16.83 16.24
C THR A 2 -3.06 -15.37 16.09
N ASN A 3 -3.94 -14.42 16.48
CA ASN A 3 -3.73 -12.96 16.46
C ASN A 3 -2.33 -12.48 16.95
N LYS A 4 -1.66 -13.29 17.79
CA LYS A 4 -0.34 -13.00 18.35
C LYS A 4 0.79 -13.06 17.32
N GLU A 5 0.69 -13.94 16.31
CA GLU A 5 1.72 -14.10 15.27
C GLU A 5 1.63 -13.00 14.21
N GLU A 6 0.40 -12.65 13.79
CA GLU A 6 0.16 -11.56 12.84
C GLU A 6 0.66 -10.21 13.39
N ASN A 7 0.45 -9.96 14.68
CA ASN A 7 0.97 -8.76 15.34
C ASN A 7 2.50 -8.75 15.41
N LYS A 8 3.15 -9.90 15.66
CA LYS A 8 4.61 -10.01 15.68
C LYS A 8 5.21 -9.67 14.31
N GLU A 9 4.61 -10.17 13.24
CA GLU A 9 5.07 -9.87 11.87
C GLU A 9 4.87 -8.40 11.51
N LYS A 10 3.71 -7.82 11.84
CA LYS A 10 3.47 -6.39 11.68
C LYS A 10 4.52 -5.56 12.41
N THR A 11 4.81 -5.87 13.68
CA THR A 11 5.86 -5.18 14.46
C THR A 11 7.24 -5.31 13.82
N LYS A 12 7.61 -6.50 13.33
CA LYS A 12 8.89 -6.72 12.65
C LYS A 12 9.03 -5.82 11.42
N TRP A 13 8.02 -5.76 10.56
CA TRP A 13 8.06 -4.91 9.38
C TRP A 13 8.04 -3.42 9.71
N LEU A 14 7.34 -3.05 10.78
CA LEU A 14 7.30 -1.67 11.27
C LEU A 14 8.66 -1.23 11.82
N LEU A 15 9.38 -2.13 12.50
CA LEU A 15 10.77 -1.89 12.93
C LEU A 15 11.72 -1.72 11.74
N ILE A 16 11.60 -2.54 10.69
CA ILE A 16 12.42 -2.40 9.48
C ILE A 16 12.12 -1.07 8.77
N LEU A 17 10.85 -0.68 8.67
CA LEU A 17 10.45 0.62 8.14
C LEU A 17 11.04 1.77 8.96
N PHE A 18 11.00 1.67 10.28
CA PHE A 18 11.60 2.66 11.17
C PHE A 18 13.12 2.75 10.99
N LEU A 19 13.79 1.60 10.82
CA LEU A 19 15.23 1.53 10.56
C LEU A 19 15.60 2.22 9.23
N ALA A 20 14.76 2.08 8.20
CA ALA A 20 14.95 2.74 6.92
C ALA A 20 14.86 4.27 7.06
N ILE A 21 13.90 4.76 7.84
CA ILE A 21 13.74 6.20 8.12
C ILE A 21 14.94 6.74 8.89
N ILE A 22 15.39 6.06 9.95
CA ILE A 22 16.58 6.46 10.71
C ILE A 22 17.81 6.47 9.78
N SER A 23 17.99 5.42 8.98
CA SER A 23 19.11 5.34 8.03
C SER A 23 19.11 6.52 7.06
N PHE A 24 17.94 6.91 6.56
CA PHE A 24 17.78 8.08 5.71
C PHE A 24 18.14 9.40 6.43
N ILE A 25 17.68 9.59 7.67
CA ILE A 25 17.99 10.78 8.46
C ILE A 25 19.51 10.86 8.72
N VAL A 26 20.15 9.75 9.08
CA VAL A 26 21.60 9.68 9.29
C VAL A 26 22.35 9.97 7.98
N ALA A 27 21.91 9.41 6.86
CA ALA A 27 22.49 9.70 5.55
C ALA A 27 22.40 11.19 5.19
N PHE A 28 21.26 11.79 5.48
CA PHE A 28 21.00 13.20 5.23
C PHE A 28 21.90 14.11 6.09
N MET A 29 22.05 13.77 7.38
CA MET A 29 22.92 14.53 8.29
C MET A 29 24.41 14.38 7.98
N THR A 30 24.86 13.19 7.64
CA THR A 30 26.28 12.87 7.40
C THR A 30 26.73 13.17 5.96
N GLN A 31 25.80 13.46 5.06
CA GLN A 31 26.01 13.58 3.61
C GLN A 31 26.68 12.33 2.97
N GLN A 32 26.74 11.22 3.69
CA GLN A 32 27.32 9.97 3.18
C GLN A 32 26.31 9.23 2.31
N LEU A 33 26.56 9.24 1.00
CA LEU A 33 25.71 8.61 -0.01
C LEU A 33 25.53 7.10 0.19
N VAL A 34 26.47 6.42 0.86
CA VAL A 34 26.38 4.98 1.15
C VAL A 34 25.14 4.66 1.99
N PHE A 35 24.82 5.48 2.98
CA PHE A 35 23.63 5.28 3.82
C PHE A 35 22.32 5.50 3.06
N ASN A 36 22.32 6.34 2.01
CA ASN A 36 21.17 6.48 1.12
C ASN A 36 20.89 5.18 0.35
N ILE A 37 21.93 4.51 -0.14
CA ILE A 37 21.76 3.22 -0.85
C ILE A 37 21.15 2.18 0.10
N VAL A 38 21.62 2.12 1.35
CA VAL A 38 21.06 1.23 2.38
C VAL A 38 19.61 1.55 2.68
N ALA A 39 19.26 2.83 2.86
CA ALA A 39 17.89 3.27 3.12
C ALA A 39 16.95 2.94 1.95
N ILE A 40 17.41 3.12 0.70
CA ILE A 40 16.66 2.76 -0.51
C ILE A 40 16.44 1.25 -0.55
N GLY A 41 17.49 0.45 -0.31
CA GLY A 41 17.38 -1.02 -0.29
C GLY A 41 16.38 -1.52 0.76
N LEU A 42 16.45 -0.99 1.98
CA LEU A 42 15.50 -1.30 3.05
C LEU A 42 14.07 -0.91 2.66
N SER A 43 13.89 0.26 2.05
CA SER A 43 12.57 0.74 1.61
C SER A 43 11.97 -0.16 0.53
N ILE A 44 12.76 -0.63 -0.44
CA ILE A 44 12.31 -1.58 -1.47
C ILE A 44 11.90 -2.91 -0.82
N CYS A 45 12.68 -3.42 0.14
CA CYS A 45 12.34 -4.64 0.87
C CYS A 45 11.02 -4.51 1.64
N VAL A 46 10.80 -3.39 2.34
CA VAL A 46 9.54 -3.14 3.03
C VAL A 46 8.40 -3.00 2.03
N TYR A 47 8.60 -2.31 0.91
CA TYR A 47 7.57 -2.15 -0.12
C TYR A 47 7.13 -3.50 -0.70
N LYS A 48 8.08 -4.40 -0.98
CA LYS A 48 7.78 -5.69 -1.61
C LYS A 48 7.17 -6.71 -0.64
N TYR A 49 7.68 -6.77 0.60
CA TYR A 49 7.34 -7.85 1.52
C TYR A 49 6.58 -7.38 2.77
N GLY A 50 6.84 -6.17 3.25
CA GLY A 50 6.18 -5.60 4.42
C GLY A 50 4.84 -4.94 4.10
N ASN A 51 4.67 -4.39 2.90
CA ASN A 51 3.46 -3.67 2.50
C ASN A 51 2.17 -4.53 2.63
N PRO A 52 2.12 -5.78 2.13
CA PRO A 52 0.94 -6.64 2.28
C PRO A 52 0.61 -7.00 3.73
N ILE A 53 1.57 -6.87 4.65
CA ILE A 53 1.41 -7.23 6.07
C ILE A 53 1.03 -6.00 6.89
N LEU A 54 1.70 -4.87 6.65
CA LEU A 54 1.47 -3.60 7.34
C LEU A 54 0.14 -2.95 6.91
N PHE A 55 -0.17 -2.98 5.61
CA PHE A 55 -1.27 -2.22 5.03
C PHE A 55 -2.44 -3.08 4.55
N LYS A 56 -2.46 -4.39 4.89
CA LYS A 56 -3.52 -5.35 4.53
C LYS A 56 -4.94 -4.79 4.68
N GLU A 57 -5.25 -4.22 5.84
CA GLU A 57 -6.57 -3.68 6.16
C GLU A 57 -6.87 -2.38 5.39
N TYR A 58 -5.85 -1.55 5.21
CA TYR A 58 -5.98 -0.30 4.45
C TYR A 58 -6.27 -0.59 2.98
N ASP A 59 -5.52 -1.52 2.38
CA ASP A 59 -5.67 -1.94 0.99
C ASP A 59 -7.01 -2.64 0.76
N ALA A 60 -7.49 -3.45 1.71
CA ALA A 60 -8.81 -4.04 1.64
C ALA A 60 -9.92 -2.98 1.59
N ARG A 61 -9.81 -1.93 2.42
CA ARG A 61 -10.76 -0.79 2.39
C ARG A 61 -10.69 -0.02 1.07
N ARG A 62 -9.48 0.21 0.56
CA ARG A 62 -9.26 0.89 -0.73
C ARG A 62 -9.84 0.09 -1.90
N LYS A 63 -9.60 -1.21 -1.94
CA LYS A 63 -10.10 -2.11 -2.98
C LYS A 63 -11.62 -2.12 -3.03
N LYS A 64 -12.28 -2.20 -1.86
CA LYS A 64 -13.75 -2.13 -1.78
C LYS A 64 -14.31 -0.84 -2.38
N LYS A 65 -13.73 0.33 -2.03
CA LYS A 65 -14.13 1.61 -2.63
C LYS A 65 -13.93 1.64 -4.15
N TYR A 66 -12.86 1.02 -4.64
CA TYR A 66 -12.58 0.94 -6.06
C TYR A 66 -13.59 0.06 -6.80
N GLU A 67 -13.96 -1.08 -6.21
CA GLU A 67 -14.99 -1.98 -6.74
C GLU A 67 -16.37 -1.31 -6.76
N GLU A 68 -16.76 -0.61 -5.70
CA GLU A 68 -18.02 0.16 -5.64
C GLU A 68 -18.06 1.23 -6.75
N ALA A 69 -16.98 2.01 -6.91
CA ALA A 69 -16.88 3.01 -7.96
C ALA A 69 -16.91 2.39 -9.37
N MET A 70 -16.27 1.22 -9.55
CA MET A 70 -16.26 0.51 -10.82
C MET A 70 -17.65 -0.02 -11.17
N GLN A 71 -18.41 -0.55 -10.21
CA GLN A 71 -19.79 -1.00 -10.44
C GLN A 71 -20.70 0.14 -10.90
N VAL A 72 -20.60 1.32 -10.29
CA VAL A 72 -21.36 2.50 -10.70
C VAL A 72 -21.00 2.93 -12.12
N ARG A 73 -19.69 2.95 -12.46
CA ARG A 73 -19.23 3.30 -13.81
C ARG A 73 -19.73 2.30 -14.86
N ASN A 74 -19.66 1.00 -14.56
CA ASN A 74 -20.14 -0.04 -15.47
C ASN A 74 -21.65 0.06 -15.67
N ALA A 75 -22.44 0.26 -14.61
CA ALA A 75 -23.89 0.44 -14.70
C ALA A 75 -24.27 1.69 -15.51
N ALA A 76 -23.55 2.81 -15.32
CA ALA A 76 -23.74 4.02 -16.11
C ALA A 76 -23.41 3.78 -17.59
N GLN A 77 -22.30 3.09 -17.87
CA GLN A 77 -21.89 2.76 -19.24
C GLN A 77 -22.90 1.83 -19.91
N GLU A 78 -23.36 0.77 -19.24
CA GLU A 78 -24.40 -0.13 -19.75
C GLU A 78 -25.71 0.61 -20.01
N ALA A 79 -26.16 1.50 -19.12
CA ALA A 79 -27.38 2.28 -19.32
C ALA A 79 -27.31 3.21 -20.55
N ILE A 80 -26.14 3.78 -20.81
CA ILE A 80 -25.87 4.62 -21.99
C ILE A 80 -25.81 3.74 -23.25
N THR A 81 -25.05 2.65 -23.22
CA THR A 81 -24.83 1.75 -24.37
C THR A 81 -26.11 1.00 -24.75
N SER A 82 -26.95 0.60 -23.79
CA SER A 82 -28.16 -0.18 -24.06
C SER A 82 -29.30 0.62 -24.70
N LYS A 83 -29.10 1.90 -25.04
CA LYS A 83 -30.12 2.85 -25.54
C LYS A 83 -31.41 2.92 -24.68
N LYS A 84 -31.41 2.39 -23.45
CA LYS A 84 -32.59 2.44 -22.56
C LYS A 84 -32.96 3.88 -22.20
N LEU A 85 -31.97 4.78 -22.15
CA LEU A 85 -32.16 6.22 -21.96
C LEU A 85 -32.78 6.94 -23.18
N PHE A 86 -32.72 6.35 -24.38
CA PHE A 86 -33.22 6.96 -25.62
C PHE A 86 -34.57 6.41 -26.08
N LYS A 87 -35.15 5.43 -25.37
CA LYS A 87 -36.50 4.94 -25.64
C LYS A 87 -37.49 5.79 -24.84
N LYS A 88 -37.85 6.95 -25.40
CA LYS A 88 -38.98 7.77 -24.97
C LYS A 88 -40.29 7.10 -25.38
#